data_AF-A0A800AYF6-F1
#
_entry.id   AF-A0A800AYF6-F1
#
_cell.length_a   1.000
_cell.length_b   1.000
_cell.length_c   1.000
_cell.angle_alpha   90.00
_cell.angle_beta   90.00
_cell.angle_gamma   90.00
#
_symmetry.space_group_name_H-M   'P 1'
#
loop_
_entity.id
_entity.type
_entity.pdbx_description
1 polymer ?
#
loop_
_entity_poly.entity_id
_entity_poly.type
_entity_poly.pdbx_seq_one_letter_code
_entity_poly.pdbx_strand_id
1 'polypeptide(L)'
;MKINLFLLFTIIFLTSCNSTKSKQKEIPFVVQDATYQNWFGGQEGVKGVKIEIIIKSNSKQNSYQTLYYLDKKGKIKSSFNDNNIGVLTVNINTSSLKQDRIISKNKEDEFGNQVPIKPKYLNLKKSEAVIEYLQDGILKYYKVSLTEKEALYYP
;
A
#
# COMPACT_ATOMS: atom_id res chain seq x y z
N MET A 1 60.19 -0.48 35.04
CA MET A 1 58.71 -0.38 35.18
C MET A 1 58.15 -0.11 33.80
N LYS A 2 57.31 -1.03 33.32
CA LYS A 2 56.79 -1.13 31.95
C LYS A 2 55.91 0.08 31.62
N ILE A 3 56.02 0.64 30.43
CA ILE A 3 54.87 1.15 29.69
C ILE A 3 55.12 0.87 28.20
N ASN A 4 54.26 0.04 27.62
CA ASN A 4 54.30 -0.36 26.21
C ASN A 4 53.89 0.83 25.34
N LEU A 5 54.74 1.23 24.40
CA LEU A 5 54.48 2.27 23.39
C LEU A 5 53.45 1.84 22.31
N PHE A 6 52.75 0.72 22.51
CA PHE A 6 51.85 0.11 21.52
C PHE A 6 50.36 0.40 21.77
N LEU A 7 50.03 1.34 22.68
CA LEU A 7 48.67 1.52 23.21
C LEU A 7 48.09 2.91 22.97
N LEU A 8 48.57 3.60 21.93
CA LEU A 8 48.02 4.88 21.50
C LEU A 8 47.72 4.79 20.00
N PHE A 9 46.46 5.04 19.65
CA PHE A 9 45.89 5.18 18.28
C PHE A 9 45.15 4.02 17.62
N THR A 10 44.66 3.02 18.35
CA THR A 10 43.58 2.14 17.85
C THR A 10 42.21 2.54 18.39
N ILE A 11 41.76 3.77 18.10
CA ILE A 11 40.33 4.15 18.18
C ILE A 11 40.04 5.14 17.05
N ILE A 12 39.92 4.61 15.82
CA ILE A 12 39.17 5.27 14.75
C ILE A 12 38.12 4.26 14.31
N PHE A 13 37.15 4.03 15.18
CA PHE A 13 35.95 3.26 14.84
C PHE A 13 34.72 4.13 15.17
N LEU A 14 33.93 4.34 14.10
CA LEU A 14 32.47 4.48 14.12
C LEU A 14 31.84 5.81 14.51
N THR A 15 32.03 6.87 13.73
CA THR A 15 30.99 7.91 13.53
C THR A 15 31.18 8.49 12.13
N SER A 16 30.37 8.23 11.12
CA SER A 16 28.94 8.52 11.07
C SER A 16 28.26 7.56 10.09
N CYS A 17 27.48 6.60 10.60
CA CYS A 17 26.37 6.06 9.84
C CYS A 17 25.36 7.20 9.73
N ASN A 18 25.50 8.01 8.67
CA ASN A 18 24.51 8.99 8.29
C ASN A 18 23.29 8.16 7.91
N SER A 19 22.43 7.86 8.89
CA SER A 19 21.11 7.34 8.59
C SER A 19 20.48 8.42 7.74
N THR A 20 20.50 8.25 6.43
CA THR A 20 19.61 8.94 5.53
C THR A 20 18.22 8.51 5.97
N LYS A 21 17.69 9.21 6.99
CA LYS A 21 16.26 9.40 7.13
C LYS A 21 15.89 9.97 5.79
N SER A 22 15.43 9.08 4.90
CA SER A 22 14.91 9.41 3.59
C SER A 22 14.12 10.69 3.80
N LYS A 23 14.55 11.79 3.15
CA LYS A 23 13.78 13.02 3.12
C LYS A 23 12.43 12.59 2.54
N GLN A 24 11.49 12.30 3.42
CA GLN A 24 10.13 11.93 3.07
C GLN A 24 9.57 13.20 2.45
N LYS A 25 9.75 13.30 1.13
CA LYS A 25 9.22 14.35 0.25
C LYS A 25 7.83 14.64 0.77
N GLU A 26 7.58 15.88 1.19
CA GLU A 26 6.37 16.29 1.92
C GLU A 26 5.14 15.57 1.36
N ILE A 27 4.63 14.63 2.14
CA ILE A 27 3.47 13.85 1.77
C ILE A 27 2.27 14.76 1.99
N PRO A 28 1.37 14.90 1.02
CA PRO A 28 0.34 15.91 1.08
C PRO A 28 -0.87 15.45 1.92
N PHE A 29 -0.68 14.45 2.77
CA PHE A 29 -1.68 13.90 3.67
C PHE A 29 -1.03 13.21 4.87
N VAL A 30 -1.80 13.08 5.94
CA VAL A 30 -1.47 12.30 7.14
C VAL A 30 -2.43 11.14 7.23
N VAL A 31 -1.94 9.91 7.42
CA VAL A 31 -2.78 8.75 7.72
C VAL A 31 -3.18 8.79 9.19
N GLN A 32 -4.48 8.81 9.45
CA GLN A 32 -5.04 8.81 10.81
C GLN A 32 -5.37 7.40 11.28
N ASP A 33 -5.92 6.58 10.38
CA ASP A 33 -6.21 5.18 10.62
C ASP A 33 -6.14 4.39 9.30
N ALA A 34 -5.80 3.11 9.38
CA ALA A 34 -5.73 2.26 8.22
C ALA A 34 -6.01 0.81 8.62
N THR A 35 -7.05 0.23 8.03
CA THR A 35 -7.54 -1.09 8.41
C THR A 35 -7.79 -1.97 7.20
N TYR A 36 -7.64 -3.28 7.41
CA TYR A 36 -8.12 -4.29 6.48
C TYR A 36 -9.13 -5.19 7.18
N GLN A 37 -10.15 -5.59 6.45
CA GLN A 37 -11.21 -6.45 6.93
C GLN A 37 -11.48 -7.53 5.89
N ASN A 38 -11.32 -8.78 6.30
CA ASN A 38 -11.72 -9.90 5.46
C ASN A 38 -13.25 -9.99 5.40
N TRP A 39 -13.80 -10.35 4.26
CA TRP A 39 -15.22 -10.66 4.13
C TRP A 39 -15.42 -11.95 3.35
N PHE A 40 -16.44 -12.70 3.75
CA PHE A 40 -16.87 -13.95 3.14
C PHE A 40 -18.33 -13.79 2.70
N GLY A 41 -18.63 -14.14 1.45
CA GLY A 41 -20.00 -14.18 0.94
C GLY A 41 -20.69 -15.50 1.31
N GLY A 42 -22.00 -15.58 1.04
CA GLY A 42 -22.82 -16.76 1.32
C GLY A 42 -22.46 -18.01 0.49
N GLN A 43 -21.77 -17.83 -0.64
CA GLN A 43 -21.31 -18.94 -1.48
C GLN A 43 -19.85 -19.31 -1.20
N GLU A 44 -19.56 -20.61 -1.13
CA GLU A 44 -18.21 -21.13 -0.93
C GLU A 44 -17.22 -20.52 -1.94
N GLY A 45 -16.09 -20.04 -1.43
CA GLY A 45 -15.04 -19.43 -2.23
C GLY A 45 -15.23 -17.95 -2.55
N VAL A 46 -16.43 -17.38 -2.38
CA VAL A 46 -16.66 -15.93 -2.52
C VAL A 46 -16.10 -15.20 -1.30
N LYS A 47 -14.96 -14.53 -1.48
CA LYS A 47 -14.29 -13.79 -0.41
C LYS A 47 -13.51 -12.60 -0.95
N GLY A 48 -13.21 -11.67 -0.05
CA GLY A 48 -12.37 -10.53 -0.37
C GLY A 48 -11.81 -9.85 0.86
N VAL A 49 -11.11 -8.75 0.61
CA VAL A 49 -10.57 -7.86 1.63
C VAL A 49 -11.06 -6.46 1.32
N LYS A 50 -11.69 -5.82 2.30
CA LYS A 50 -11.97 -4.39 2.31
C LYS A 50 -10.81 -3.69 3.01
N ILE A 51 -10.20 -2.72 2.36
CA ILE A 51 -9.19 -1.84 2.95
C ILE A 51 -9.79 -0.45 3.05
N GLU A 52 -9.66 0.14 4.24
CA GLU A 52 -10.19 1.47 4.54
C GLU A 52 -9.09 2.29 5.22
N ILE A 53 -8.76 3.44 4.64
CA ILE A 53 -7.71 4.33 5.12
C ILE A 53 -8.32 5.70 5.34
N ILE A 54 -8.24 6.18 6.57
CA ILE A 54 -8.65 7.52 6.95
C ILE A 54 -7.43 8.43 6.87
N ILE A 55 -7.54 9.48 6.06
CA ILE A 55 -6.47 10.46 5.86
C ILE A 55 -6.95 11.86 6.13
N LYS A 56 -6.05 12.73 6.61
CA LYS A 56 -6.23 14.18 6.57
C LYS A 56 -5.37 14.71 5.43
N SER A 57 -5.99 15.19 4.36
CA SER A 57 -5.28 15.72 3.19
C SER A 57 -5.03 17.22 3.33
N ASN A 58 -3.89 17.69 2.83
CA ASN A 58 -3.56 19.12 2.75
C ASN A 58 -4.28 19.80 1.57
N SER A 59 -4.72 19.00 0.58
CA SER A 59 -5.50 19.47 -0.57
C SER A 59 -6.45 18.38 -1.06
N LYS A 60 -7.68 18.76 -1.44
CA LYS A 60 -8.64 17.85 -2.08
C LYS A 60 -8.27 17.53 -3.54
N GLN A 61 -7.30 18.24 -4.12
CA GLN A 61 -6.88 18.05 -5.52
C GLN A 61 -5.96 16.84 -5.73
N ASN A 62 -5.42 16.25 -4.66
CA ASN A 62 -4.64 15.02 -4.77
C ASN A 62 -5.53 13.89 -5.28
N SER A 63 -5.09 13.20 -6.34
CA SER A 63 -5.83 12.09 -6.92
C SER A 63 -5.26 10.77 -6.42
N TYR A 64 -6.05 10.04 -5.64
CA TYR A 64 -5.72 8.70 -5.13
C TYR A 64 -6.24 7.67 -6.12
N GLN A 65 -5.34 6.94 -6.78
CA GLN A 65 -5.70 6.13 -7.95
C GLN A 65 -5.85 4.65 -7.60
N THR A 66 -4.76 4.06 -7.13
CA THR A 66 -4.62 2.61 -6.97
C THR A 66 -4.05 2.28 -5.60
N LEU A 67 -4.55 1.22 -5.00
CA LEU A 67 -3.96 0.63 -3.82
C LEU A 67 -3.43 -0.76 -4.16
N TYR A 68 -2.19 -1.01 -3.81
CA TYR A 68 -1.53 -2.30 -3.93
C TYR A 68 -1.52 -2.97 -2.56
N TYR A 69 -1.98 -4.22 -2.52
CA TYR A 69 -2.04 -5.04 -1.31
C TYR A 69 -1.66 -6.47 -1.65
N LEU A 70 -0.62 -6.99 -1.03
CA LEU A 70 0.01 -8.27 -1.38
C LEU A 70 0.33 -8.31 -2.89
N ASP A 71 -0.19 -9.29 -3.61
CA ASP A 71 -0.02 -9.50 -5.05
C ASP A 71 -1.18 -8.93 -5.89
N LYS A 72 -2.12 -8.23 -5.26
CA LYS A 72 -3.33 -7.68 -5.88
C LYS A 72 -3.32 -6.15 -5.83
N LYS A 73 -4.17 -5.55 -6.67
CA LYS A 73 -4.42 -4.10 -6.67
C LYS A 73 -5.92 -3.81 -6.81
N GLY A 74 -6.35 -2.66 -6.33
CA GLY A 74 -7.72 -2.18 -6.49
C GLY A 74 -7.76 -0.67 -6.69
N LYS A 75 -8.80 -0.20 -7.40
CA LYS A 75 -9.05 1.23 -7.59
C LYS A 75 -9.54 1.85 -6.28
N ILE A 76 -8.97 2.99 -5.91
CA ILE A 76 -9.37 3.72 -4.72
C ILE A 76 -10.68 4.47 -4.99
N LYS A 77 -11.65 4.29 -4.10
CA LYS A 77 -12.81 5.17 -3.97
C LYS A 77 -12.54 6.13 -2.83
N SER A 78 -12.52 7.43 -3.11
CA SER A 78 -12.23 8.47 -2.13
C SER A 78 -13.49 9.27 -1.82
N SER A 79 -13.76 9.54 -0.54
CA SER A 79 -14.81 10.46 -0.10
C SER A 79 -14.23 11.42 0.93
N PHE A 80 -14.41 12.73 0.75
CA PHE A 80 -13.85 13.77 1.61
C PHE A 80 -14.96 14.63 2.22
N ASN A 81 -14.79 14.99 3.50
CA ASN A 81 -15.62 16.01 4.15
C ASN A 81 -15.04 17.43 3.97
N ASP A 82 -15.70 18.42 4.57
CA ASP A 82 -15.30 19.83 4.49
C ASP A 82 -13.98 20.14 5.22
N ASN A 83 -13.60 19.32 6.20
CA ASN A 83 -12.35 19.43 6.95
C ASN A 83 -11.16 18.72 6.30
N ASN A 84 -11.27 18.35 5.01
CA ASN A 84 -10.29 17.58 4.25
C ASN A 84 -9.95 16.20 4.85
N ILE A 85 -10.84 15.65 5.69
CA ILE A 85 -10.73 14.27 6.14
C ILE A 85 -11.34 13.38 5.06
N GLY A 86 -10.53 12.46 4.55
CA GLY A 86 -10.88 11.55 3.48
C GLY A 86 -10.92 10.10 3.94
N VAL A 87 -11.89 9.35 3.44
CA VAL A 87 -11.92 7.89 3.55
C VAL A 87 -11.59 7.30 2.19
N LEU A 88 -10.48 6.58 2.13
CA LEU A 88 -10.04 5.83 0.95
C LEU A 88 -10.46 4.36 1.12
N THR A 89 -11.36 3.90 0.27
CA THR A 89 -11.91 2.55 0.34
C THR A 89 -11.54 1.75 -0.90
N VAL A 90 -11.07 0.52 -0.68
CA VAL A 90 -10.71 -0.43 -1.74
C VAL A 90 -11.27 -1.79 -1.39
N ASN A 91 -11.97 -2.41 -2.33
CA ASN A 91 -12.42 -3.80 -2.20
C ASN A 91 -11.62 -4.67 -3.16
N ILE A 92 -10.90 -5.65 -2.62
CA ILE A 92 -10.07 -6.57 -3.38
C ILE A 92 -10.71 -7.95 -3.31
N ASN A 93 -11.06 -8.51 -4.46
CA ASN A 93 -11.57 -9.88 -4.53
C ASN A 93 -10.40 -10.87 -4.37
N THR A 94 -10.49 -11.74 -3.37
CA THR A 94 -9.52 -12.80 -3.06
C THR A 94 -10.11 -14.20 -3.24
N SER A 95 -11.26 -14.28 -3.91
CA SER A 95 -11.94 -15.52 -4.27
C SER A 95 -10.99 -16.49 -4.99
N SER A 96 -11.14 -17.76 -4.65
CA SER A 96 -10.50 -18.90 -5.31
C SER A 96 -11.44 -19.61 -6.28
N LEU A 97 -12.72 -19.22 -6.35
CA LEU A 97 -13.56 -19.60 -7.48
C LEU A 97 -12.85 -19.07 -8.71
N LYS A 98 -12.57 -19.95 -9.68
CA LYS A 98 -11.87 -19.60 -10.92
C LYS A 98 -12.42 -18.26 -11.36
N GLN A 99 -11.59 -17.22 -11.24
CA GLN A 99 -11.90 -15.95 -11.83
C GLN A 99 -11.98 -16.32 -13.31
N ASP A 100 -13.20 -16.35 -13.85
CA ASP A 100 -13.39 -16.51 -15.28
C ASP A 100 -12.53 -15.42 -15.88
N ARG A 101 -11.33 -15.79 -16.31
CA ARG A 101 -10.68 -15.08 -17.39
C ARG A 101 -11.78 -15.11 -18.43
N ILE A 102 -12.27 -13.95 -18.81
CA ILE A 102 -13.08 -13.85 -20.01
C ILE A 102 -12.14 -14.36 -21.09
N ILE A 103 -12.14 -15.67 -21.34
CA ILE A 103 -11.51 -16.28 -22.50
C ILE A 103 -12.47 -15.90 -23.59
N SER A 104 -12.33 -14.67 -24.08
CA SER A 104 -13.10 -14.29 -25.24
C SER A 104 -12.60 -15.15 -26.38
N LYS A 105 -13.52 -15.64 -27.21
CA LYS A 105 -13.18 -16.46 -28.38
C LYS A 105 -12.35 -15.65 -29.40
N ASN A 106 -12.40 -14.33 -29.31
CA ASN A 106 -11.65 -13.39 -30.14
C ASN A 106 -10.35 -12.95 -29.46
N LYS A 107 -9.21 -13.14 -30.15
CA LYS A 107 -7.88 -12.74 -29.69
C LYS A 107 -7.76 -11.22 -29.43
N GLU A 108 -8.62 -10.42 -30.05
CA GLU A 108 -8.62 -8.95 -29.95
C GLU A 108 -9.20 -8.46 -28.61
N ASP A 109 -10.11 -9.20 -27.99
CA ASP A 109 -10.70 -8.86 -26.69
C ASP A 109 -9.73 -9.11 -25.52
N GLU A 110 -8.72 -9.96 -25.74
CA GLU A 110 -7.61 -10.20 -24.78
C GLU A 110 -6.55 -9.08 -24.85
N PHE A 111 -6.54 -8.26 -25.90
CA PHE A 111 -5.57 -7.18 -26.10
C PHE A 111 -5.77 -6.00 -25.14
N GLY A 112 -6.86 -6.01 -24.37
CA GLY A 112 -7.16 -5.04 -23.31
C GLY A 112 -6.97 -5.57 -21.88
N ASN A 113 -6.61 -6.86 -21.70
CA ASN A 113 -6.24 -7.39 -20.40
C ASN A 113 -4.90 -6.77 -19.99
N GLN A 114 -4.96 -5.60 -19.33
CA GLN A 114 -3.78 -4.99 -18.74
C GLN A 114 -3.16 -6.02 -17.81
N VAL A 115 -2.02 -6.58 -18.20
CA VAL A 115 -1.14 -7.30 -17.28
C VAL A 115 -1.01 -6.36 -16.09
N PRO A 116 -1.44 -6.75 -14.87
CA PRO A 116 -1.24 -5.88 -13.73
C PRO A 116 0.26 -5.62 -13.69
N ILE A 117 0.65 -4.37 -13.96
CA ILE A 117 2.01 -3.89 -13.78
C ILE A 117 2.24 -4.06 -12.28
N LYS A 118 2.70 -5.24 -11.89
CA LYS A 118 3.32 -5.45 -10.60
C LYS A 118 4.53 -4.52 -10.63
N PRO A 119 4.68 -3.57 -9.72
CA PRO A 119 6.03 -3.27 -9.30
C PRO A 119 6.58 -4.59 -8.77
N LYS A 120 7.43 -5.26 -9.57
CA LYS A 120 8.06 -6.58 -9.31
C LYS A 120 8.85 -6.63 -7.99
N TYR A 121 8.85 -5.54 -7.23
CA TYR A 121 9.69 -5.24 -6.08
C TYR A 121 8.91 -5.00 -4.78
N LEU A 122 7.57 -4.99 -4.80
CA LEU A 122 6.77 -4.82 -3.58
C LEU A 122 6.51 -6.17 -2.90
N ASN A 123 7.44 -6.59 -2.04
CA ASN A 123 7.20 -7.71 -1.11
C ASN A 123 6.41 -7.19 0.11
N LEU A 124 5.08 -7.09 -0.03
CA LEU A 124 4.20 -6.56 1.01
C LEU A 124 3.75 -7.68 1.95
N LYS A 125 3.77 -7.40 3.26
CA LYS A 125 3.13 -8.23 4.28
C LYS A 125 1.61 -8.00 4.31
N LYS A 126 0.86 -8.89 4.98
CA LYS A 126 -0.60 -8.73 5.20
C LYS A 126 -0.95 -7.43 5.93
N SER A 127 -0.04 -6.89 6.72
CA SER A 127 -0.23 -5.62 7.43
C SER A 127 0.32 -4.42 6.65
N GLU A 128 0.58 -4.55 5.35
CA GLU A 128 1.16 -3.48 4.53
C GLU A 128 0.36 -3.29 3.23
N ALA A 129 0.16 -2.03 2.86
CA ALA A 129 -0.33 -1.64 1.54
C ALA A 129 0.48 -0.47 0.98
N VAL A 130 0.37 -0.24 -0.32
CA VAL A 130 0.95 0.93 -0.99
C VAL A 130 -0.14 1.69 -1.73
N ILE A 131 -0.25 2.99 -1.41
CA ILE A 131 -1.13 3.94 -2.07
C ILE A 131 -0.37 4.57 -3.23
N GLU A 132 -0.93 4.52 -4.41
CA GLU A 132 -0.49 5.27 -5.58
C GLU A 132 -1.36 6.52 -5.73
N TYR A 133 -0.71 7.68 -5.74
CA TYR A 133 -1.38 8.97 -5.79
C TYR A 133 -0.65 9.94 -6.72
N LEU A 134 -1.40 10.86 -7.31
CA LEU A 134 -0.88 11.98 -8.08
C LEU A 134 -0.87 13.23 -7.22
N GLN A 135 0.30 13.87 -7.19
CA GLN A 135 0.48 15.19 -6.59
C GLN A 135 1.15 16.08 -7.65
N ASP A 136 0.49 17.17 -8.02
CA ASP A 136 0.96 18.12 -9.04
C ASP A 136 1.31 17.43 -10.38
N GLY A 137 0.52 16.42 -10.77
CA GLY A 137 0.75 15.61 -11.96
C GLY A 137 1.85 14.56 -11.85
N ILE A 138 2.56 14.50 -10.71
CA ILE A 138 3.65 13.54 -10.47
C ILE A 138 3.10 12.32 -9.72
N LEU A 139 3.30 11.14 -10.31
CA LEU A 139 2.94 9.87 -9.70
C LEU A 139 3.87 9.55 -8.52
N LYS A 140 3.29 9.28 -7.35
CA LYS A 140 3.99 8.96 -6.12
C LYS A 140 3.38 7.73 -5.45
N TYR A 141 4.19 7.11 -4.59
CA TYR A 141 3.83 5.90 -3.84
C TYR A 141 4.04 6.13 -2.36
N TYR A 142 3.08 5.70 -1.54
CA TYR A 142 3.16 5.75 -0.09
C TYR A 142 2.84 4.40 0.52
N LYS A 143 3.76 3.87 1.34
CA LYS A 143 3.54 2.64 2.09
C LYS A 143 2.78 2.96 3.38
N VAL A 144 1.70 2.22 3.64
CA VAL A 144 0.86 2.33 4.82
C VAL A 144 0.84 0.99 5.56
N SER A 145 0.88 1.05 6.89
CA SER A 145 0.67 -0.14 7.75
C SER A 145 -0.80 -0.27 8.08
N LEU A 146 -1.32 -1.50 8.04
CA LEU A 146 -2.74 -1.79 8.24
C LEU A 146 -2.97 -2.59 9.53
N THR A 147 -4.07 -2.30 10.21
CA THR A 147 -4.57 -3.07 11.35
C THR A 147 -5.70 -3.99 10.91
N GLU A 148 -5.73 -5.24 11.40
CA GLU A 148 -6.79 -6.20 11.08
C GLU A 148 -8.07 -5.88 11.86
N LYS A 149 -9.21 -5.91 11.17
CA LYS A 149 -10.55 -5.93 11.76
C LYS A 149 -11.16 -7.33 11.69
N GLU A 150 -12.10 -7.61 12.58
CA GLU A 150 -12.87 -8.86 12.59
C GLU A 150 -13.53 -9.12 11.23
N ALA A 151 -13.49 -10.39 10.80
CA ALA A 151 -14.03 -10.77 9.50
C ALA A 151 -15.56 -10.67 9.45
N LEU A 152 -16.09 -10.24 8.31
CA LEU A 152 -17.54 -10.20 8.06
C LEU A 152 -18.00 -11.43 7.29
N TYR A 153 -19.14 -11.97 7.70
CA TYR A 153 -19.81 -13.09 7.04
C TYR A 153 -21.16 -12.60 6.54
N TYR A 154 -21.31 -12.56 5.22
CA TYR A 154 -22.57 -12.22 4.58
C TYR A 154 -23.35 -13.50 4.27
N PRO A 155 -24.67 -13.50 4.50
CA PRO A 155 -25.53 -14.65 4.19
C PRO A 155 -25.60 -14.95 2.70
#